data_AF-A0A2W7BUK8-F1
#
_entry.id   AF-A0A2W7BUK8-F1
#
_cell.length_a   1.000
_cell.length_b   1.000
_cell.length_c   1.000
_cell.angle_alpha   90.00
_cell.angle_beta   90.00
_cell.angle_gamma   90.00
#
_symmetry.space_group_name_H-M   'P 1'
#
loop_
_entity.id
_entity.type
_entity.pdbx_description
1 polymer ?
#
loop_
_entity_poly.entity_id
_entity_poly.type
_entity_poly.pdbx_seq_one_letter_code
_entity_poly.pdbx_strand_id
1 'polypeptide(L)'
;MAQRWADVGALPWCRHFPSLISGHFRVFITDGLVRDVVGLEAVGLPVYCAGIIANSPARNGPGTVGFPVVLGGVTISPGDILVGDRDGVAVVPRLAAETVLARLAAVRAAEQALDAQVRQGLEMPDFAEAVLKSDRSRFVD
;
A
#
# COMPACT_ATOMS: atom_id res chain seq x y z
N MET A 1 -23.76 13.78 3.38
CA MET A 1 -23.67 12.52 4.16
C MET A 1 -22.51 11.68 3.61
N ALA A 2 -21.29 12.22 3.67
CA ALA A 2 -20.06 11.58 3.21
C ALA A 2 -18.88 12.22 3.97
N GLN A 3 -17.80 11.46 4.11
CA GLN A 3 -16.50 11.75 4.76
C GLN A 3 -16.39 11.33 6.24
N ARG A 4 -16.22 10.02 6.41
CA ARG A 4 -15.46 9.36 7.49
C ARG A 4 -14.00 9.26 7.05
N TRP A 5 -13.07 9.92 7.72
CA TRP A 5 -11.65 9.52 7.74
C TRP A 5 -11.07 9.90 9.10
N ALA A 6 -10.63 8.89 9.84
CA ALA A 6 -9.84 9.03 11.06
C ALA A 6 -8.38 9.12 10.64
N ASP A 7 -7.80 10.32 10.78
CA ASP A 7 -6.39 10.55 10.53
C ASP A 7 -5.56 9.79 11.57
N VAL A 8 -4.80 8.81 11.09
CA VAL A 8 -3.53 8.46 11.70
C VAL A 8 -2.64 9.70 11.54
N GLY A 9 -2.48 10.48 12.60
CA GLY A 9 -1.39 11.43 12.79
C GLY A 9 -1.17 12.47 11.69
N ALA A 10 -2.10 13.43 11.54
CA ALA A 10 -1.75 14.73 10.99
C ALA A 10 -0.85 15.47 12.02
N LEU A 11 0.47 15.25 11.95
CA LEU A 11 1.43 15.94 12.82
C LEU A 11 1.84 17.30 12.20
N PRO A 12 1.61 18.44 12.90
CA PRO A 12 1.61 19.77 12.29
C PRO A 12 2.97 20.47 12.05
N TRP A 13 4.12 19.79 11.99
CA TRP A 13 5.41 20.49 12.16
C TRP A 13 6.60 19.92 11.35
N CYS A 14 6.62 20.09 10.02
CA CYS A 14 7.74 19.69 9.17
C CYS A 14 9.03 20.56 9.29
N ARG A 15 9.15 21.44 10.29
CA ARG A 15 10.41 22.19 10.56
C ARG A 15 11.00 21.99 11.96
N HIS A 16 10.38 21.18 12.83
CA HIS A 16 10.81 21.03 14.23
C HIS A 16 10.94 19.57 14.71
N PHE A 17 10.83 18.59 13.81
CA PHE A 17 10.67 17.17 14.16
C PHE A 17 11.83 16.20 13.84
N PRO A 18 13.13 16.54 13.95
CA PRO A 18 14.16 15.51 13.89
C PRO A 18 14.04 14.46 15.03
N SER A 19 13.52 14.84 16.21
CA SER A 19 13.57 14.01 17.42
C SER A 19 12.43 13.01 17.60
N LEU A 20 11.25 13.23 17.00
CA LEU A 20 10.05 12.38 17.21
C LEU A 20 9.92 11.26 16.17
N ILE A 21 10.55 11.40 15.01
CA ILE A 21 10.65 10.34 13.99
C ILE A 21 11.82 9.37 14.29
N SER A 22 12.72 9.77 15.20
CA SER A 22 13.93 9.05 15.59
C SER A 22 13.72 7.76 16.42
N GLY A 23 12.62 7.01 16.24
CA GLY A 23 12.52 5.71 16.92
C GLY A 23 11.33 4.79 16.65
N HIS A 24 10.17 5.27 16.19
CA HIS A 24 8.95 4.46 16.31
C HIS A 24 8.16 4.19 15.02
N PHE A 25 8.21 5.08 14.03
CA PHE A 25 7.44 4.93 12.80
C PHE A 25 8.37 4.68 11.61
N ARG A 26 8.05 3.66 10.80
CA ARG A 26 8.85 3.28 9.62
C ARG A 26 8.28 3.81 8.31
N VAL A 27 7.00 4.18 8.30
CA VAL A 27 6.25 4.60 7.11
C VAL A 27 5.03 5.43 7.55
N PHE A 28 4.58 6.34 6.69
CA PHE A 28 3.30 7.02 6.82
C PHE A 28 2.40 6.66 5.63
N ILE A 29 1.13 6.33 5.90
CA ILE A 29 0.17 5.91 4.87
C ILE A 29 -1.14 6.64 5.11
N THR A 30 -1.67 7.28 4.07
CA THR A 30 -2.93 8.02 4.14
C THR A 30 -3.66 7.96 2.79
N ASP A 31 -4.99 7.95 2.81
CA ASP A 31 -5.80 8.20 1.61
C ASP A 31 -5.97 9.70 1.33
N GLY A 32 -5.44 10.53 2.23
CA GLY A 32 -5.41 11.98 2.08
C GLY A 32 -4.25 12.47 1.21
N LEU A 33 -4.16 13.79 1.13
CA LEU A 33 -3.08 14.51 0.45
C LEU A 33 -2.02 14.94 1.47
N VAL A 34 -0.75 14.90 1.07
CA VAL A 34 0.36 15.34 1.92
C VAL A 34 0.94 16.68 1.45
N ARG A 35 1.66 17.36 2.35
CA ARG A 35 2.37 18.61 2.08
C ARG A 35 3.85 18.49 2.44
N ASP A 36 4.64 19.49 2.08
CA ASP A 36 6.05 19.64 2.47
C ASP A 36 6.94 18.46 2.01
N VAL A 37 6.82 18.05 0.74
CA VAL A 37 7.56 16.94 0.12
C VAL A 37 9.07 17.02 0.39
N VAL A 38 9.68 18.20 0.22
CA VAL A 38 11.12 18.41 0.48
C VAL A 38 11.50 18.06 1.92
N GLY A 39 10.62 18.35 2.89
CA GLY A 39 10.84 18.00 4.29
C GLY A 39 10.70 16.49 4.53
N LEU A 40 9.70 15.85 3.93
CA LEU A 40 9.49 14.40 4.02
C LEU A 40 10.66 13.62 3.41
N GLU A 41 11.15 14.05 2.25
CA GLU A 41 12.32 13.49 1.58
C GLU A 41 13.59 13.65 2.41
N ALA A 42 13.82 14.84 2.98
CA ALA A 42 15.00 15.10 3.81
C ALA A 42 15.02 14.25 5.09
N VAL A 43 13.84 13.91 5.64
CA VAL A 43 13.71 13.01 6.80
C VAL A 43 13.92 11.54 6.39
N GLY A 44 13.70 11.20 5.12
CA GLY A 44 13.77 9.82 4.64
C GLY A 44 12.63 8.93 5.14
N LEU A 45 11.48 9.52 5.50
CA LEU A 45 10.28 8.78 5.89
C LEU A 45 9.48 8.40 4.64
N PRO A 46 9.31 7.11 4.30
CA PRO A 46 8.45 6.71 3.20
C PRO A 46 7.00 7.13 3.45
N VAL A 47 6.37 7.73 2.43
CA VAL A 47 4.99 8.20 2.49
C VAL A 47 4.18 7.68 1.31
N TYR A 48 3.08 6.99 1.61
CA TYR A 48 2.07 6.60 0.64
C TYR A 48 0.85 7.50 0.80
N CYS A 49 0.43 8.15 -0.28
CA CYS A 49 -0.65 9.14 -0.26
C CYS A 49 -1.38 9.22 -1.60
N ALA A 50 -2.58 9.80 -1.60
CA ALA A 50 -3.35 10.00 -2.82
C ALA A 50 -2.84 11.18 -3.68
N GLY A 51 -1.94 12.01 -3.14
CA GLY A 51 -1.35 13.13 -3.86
C GLY A 51 -0.76 14.20 -2.94
N ILE A 52 -0.37 15.33 -3.54
CA ILE A 52 0.30 16.43 -2.87
C ILE A 52 -0.59 17.67 -2.89
N ILE A 53 -0.67 18.39 -1.75
CA ILE A 53 -1.38 19.67 -1.62
C ILE A 53 -0.56 20.65 -0.79
N ALA A 54 -0.60 21.94 -1.14
CA ALA A 54 0.08 22.99 -0.34
C ALA A 54 -0.73 23.44 0.88
N ASN A 55 -2.05 23.26 0.83
CA ASN A 55 -2.94 23.72 1.88
C ASN A 55 -2.83 22.88 3.16
N SER A 56 -3.08 23.51 4.30
CA SER A 56 -3.10 22.80 5.57
C SER A 56 -4.44 22.08 5.76
N PRO A 57 -4.47 20.85 6.30
CA PRO A 57 -5.71 20.22 6.72
C PRO A 57 -6.31 20.95 7.92
N ALA A 58 -7.62 20.82 8.11
CA ALA A 58 -8.30 21.27 9.32
C ALA A 58 -7.73 20.52 10.55
N ARG A 59 -7.53 21.22 11.68
CA ARG A 59 -6.88 20.66 12.88
C ARG A 59 -7.83 20.44 14.05
N ASN A 60 -9.12 20.57 13.83
CA ASN A 60 -10.07 20.84 14.91
C ASN A 60 -10.80 19.58 15.41
N GLY A 61 -10.56 18.43 14.79
CA GLY A 61 -11.08 17.12 15.23
C GLY A 61 -12.61 17.01 15.20
N PRO A 62 -13.18 15.79 15.35
CA PRO A 62 -12.67 14.64 16.13
C PRO A 62 -11.84 13.62 15.32
N GLY A 63 -11.10 12.74 16.04
CA GLY A 63 -10.34 11.61 15.46
C GLY A 63 -10.24 10.43 16.45
N THR A 64 -9.95 9.23 15.94
CA THR A 64 -9.81 8.00 16.73
C THR A 64 -8.46 7.33 16.47
N VAL A 65 -7.88 6.69 17.49
CA VAL A 65 -6.59 6.00 17.42
C VAL A 65 -6.76 4.59 17.97
N GLY A 66 -6.10 3.61 17.34
CA GLY A 66 -6.14 2.21 17.77
C GLY A 66 -7.42 1.46 17.37
N PHE A 67 -8.19 1.98 16.42
CA PHE A 67 -9.34 1.30 15.82
C PHE A 67 -9.04 0.89 14.38
N PRO A 68 -9.75 -0.12 13.85
CA PRO A 68 -9.67 -0.42 12.42
C PRO A 68 -10.03 0.79 11.56
N VAL A 69 -9.27 0.98 10.49
CA VAL A 69 -9.49 2.02 9.48
C VAL A 69 -9.67 1.37 8.11
N VAL A 70 -10.23 2.12 7.16
CA VAL A 70 -10.24 1.71 5.76
C VAL A 70 -9.31 2.65 5.01
N LEU A 71 -8.31 2.12 4.30
CA LEU A 71 -7.41 2.86 3.41
C LEU A 71 -7.36 2.12 2.07
N GLY A 72 -7.45 2.83 0.95
CA GLY A 72 -7.50 2.26 -0.40
C GLY A 72 -8.65 1.27 -0.61
N GLY A 73 -9.74 1.40 0.16
CA GLY A 73 -10.85 0.44 0.17
C GLY A 73 -10.58 -0.87 0.94
N VAL A 74 -9.43 -0.98 1.63
CA VAL A 74 -9.03 -2.15 2.42
C VAL A 74 -9.13 -1.84 3.91
N THR A 75 -9.78 -2.72 4.67
CA THR A 75 -9.82 -2.63 6.14
C THR A 75 -8.48 -3.04 6.74
N ILE A 76 -7.90 -2.17 7.55
CA ILE A 76 -6.64 -2.37 8.26
C ILE A 76 -6.93 -2.31 9.75
N SER A 77 -6.60 -3.37 10.47
CA SER A 77 -6.73 -3.44 11.92
C SER A 77 -5.37 -3.19 12.61
N PRO A 78 -5.37 -2.66 13.84
CA PRO A 78 -4.15 -2.56 14.63
C PRO A 78 -3.43 -3.91 14.74
N GLY A 79 -2.16 -3.94 14.36
CA GLY A 79 -1.32 -5.15 14.38
C GLY A 79 -1.27 -5.93 13.06
N ASP A 80 -2.03 -5.53 12.04
CA ASP A 80 -1.82 -6.02 10.68
C ASP A 80 -0.46 -5.55 10.14
N ILE A 81 0.12 -6.35 9.23
CA ILE A 81 1.41 -6.09 8.64
C ILE A 81 1.20 -5.33 7.33
N LEU A 82 1.90 -4.21 7.18
CA LEU A 82 1.89 -3.40 5.96
C LEU A 82 3.22 -3.60 5.23
N VAL A 83 3.15 -4.01 3.97
CA VAL A 83 4.32 -4.19 3.10
C VAL A 83 4.19 -3.19 1.96
N GLY A 84 5.16 -2.29 1.82
CA GLY A 84 5.15 -1.26 0.79
C GLY A 84 6.38 -1.33 -0.10
N ASP A 85 6.19 -1.10 -1.38
CA ASP A 85 7.24 -0.91 -2.39
C ASP A 85 6.88 0.23 -3.35
N ARG A 86 7.41 0.21 -4.58
CA ARG A 86 7.13 1.24 -5.60
C ARG A 86 5.77 1.08 -6.26
N ASP A 87 5.18 -0.11 -6.22
CA ASP A 87 3.91 -0.42 -6.87
C ASP A 87 2.74 -0.08 -5.93
N GLY A 88 2.96 -0.18 -4.62
CA GLY A 88 2.01 0.30 -3.63
C GLY A 88 2.19 -0.31 -2.25
N VAL A 89 1.06 -0.58 -1.58
CA VAL A 89 1.01 -1.14 -0.24
C VAL A 89 0.09 -2.35 -0.23
N ALA A 90 0.59 -3.47 0.27
CA ALA A 90 -0.18 -4.66 0.57
C ALA A 90 -0.44 -4.77 2.09
N VAL A 91 -1.66 -5.18 2.44
CA VAL A 91 -2.07 -5.44 3.82
C VAL A 91 -2.09 -6.94 4.05
N VAL A 92 -1.33 -7.41 5.03
CA VAL A 92 -1.34 -8.80 5.49
C VAL A 92 -2.02 -8.84 6.86
N PRO A 93 -3.24 -9.38 6.96
CA PRO A 93 -3.93 -9.53 8.24
C PRO A 93 -3.07 -10.32 9.23
N ARG A 94 -2.99 -9.87 10.48
CA ARG A 94 -2.14 -10.49 11.51
C ARG A 94 -2.39 -11.99 11.64
N LEU A 95 -3.66 -12.40 11.61
CA LEU A 95 -4.06 -13.81 11.75
C LEU A 95 -3.74 -14.67 10.51
N ALA A 96 -3.48 -14.03 9.37
CA ALA A 96 -3.13 -14.71 8.13
C ALA A 96 -1.61 -14.73 7.88
N ALA A 97 -0.80 -14.06 8.70
CA ALA A 97 0.63 -13.85 8.46
C ALA A 97 1.41 -15.14 8.21
N GLU A 98 1.23 -16.16 9.05
CA GLU A 98 1.90 -17.46 8.90
C GLU A 98 1.47 -18.19 7.62
N THR A 99 0.18 -18.15 7.30
CA THR A 99 -0.36 -18.77 6.07
C THR A 99 0.19 -18.08 4.82
N VAL A 100 0.28 -16.75 4.85
CA VAL A 100 0.88 -15.98 3.75
C VAL A 100 2.35 -16.33 3.61
N LEU A 101 3.12 -16.31 4.71
CA LEU A 101 4.54 -16.63 4.73
C LEU A 101 4.83 -18.02 4.15
N ALA A 102 4.06 -19.03 4.55
CA ALA A 102 4.20 -20.40 4.05
C ALA A 102 3.99 -20.53 2.53
N ARG A 103 3.20 -19.63 1.92
CA ARG A 103 2.91 -19.65 0.47
C ARG A 103 3.92 -18.85 -0.36
N LEU A 104 4.64 -17.89 0.24
CA LEU A 104 5.53 -16.98 -0.49
C LEU A 104 6.61 -17.71 -1.30
N ALA A 105 7.18 -18.81 -0.78
CA ALA A 105 8.22 -19.56 -1.47
C ALA A 105 7.71 -20.20 -2.77
N ALA A 106 6.50 -20.76 -2.75
CA ALA A 106 5.89 -21.37 -3.93
C ALA A 106 5.53 -20.31 -4.99
N VAL A 107 4.97 -19.18 -4.57
CA VAL A 107 4.65 -18.05 -5.48
C VAL A 107 5.92 -17.54 -6.15
N ARG A 108 6.99 -17.27 -5.38
CA ARG A 108 8.26 -16.80 -5.92
C ARG A 108 8.88 -17.77 -6.92
N ALA A 109 8.83 -19.08 -6.64
CA ALA A 109 9.35 -20.09 -7.56
C ALA A 109 8.55 -20.12 -8.88
N ALA A 110 7.22 -20.00 -8.81
CA ALA A 110 6.36 -19.96 -9.98
C ALA A 110 6.61 -18.71 -10.84
N GLU A 111 6.73 -17.53 -10.20
CA GLU A 111 7.06 -16.27 -10.89
C GLU A 111 8.42 -16.35 -11.59
N GLN A 112 9.46 -16.85 -10.90
CA GLN A 112 10.79 -17.01 -11.49
C GLN A 112 10.81 -17.98 -12.68
N ALA A 113 10.05 -19.07 -12.60
CA ALA A 113 9.94 -20.04 -13.69
C ALA A 113 9.22 -19.43 -14.90
N LEU A 114 8.14 -18.67 -14.69
CA LEU A 114 7.43 -17.98 -15.76
C LEU A 114 8.30 -16.90 -16.40
N ASP A 115 8.97 -16.08 -15.59
CA ASP A 115 9.93 -15.07 -16.04
C ASP A 115 11.04 -15.67 -16.92
N ALA A 116 11.55 -16.85 -16.55
CA ALA A 116 12.56 -17.55 -17.36
C ALA A 116 12.00 -17.98 -18.72
N GLN A 117 10.76 -18.46 -18.76
CA GLN A 117 10.09 -18.84 -20.02
C GLN A 117 9.83 -17.61 -20.90
N VAL A 118 9.36 -16.50 -20.33
CA VAL A 118 9.17 -15.23 -21.05
C VAL A 118 10.49 -14.76 -21.67
N ARG A 119 11.60 -14.84 -20.92
CA ARG A 119 12.94 -14.53 -21.48
C ARG A 119 13.38 -15.46 -22.60
N GLN A 120 12.84 -16.68 -22.67
CA GLN A 120 13.09 -17.65 -23.74
C GLN A 120 12.12 -17.52 -24.92
N GLY A 121 11.25 -16.51 -24.92
CA GLY A 121 10.32 -16.23 -26.02
C GLY A 121 8.93 -16.84 -25.84
N LEU A 122 8.53 -17.18 -24.61
CA LEU A 122 7.13 -17.50 -24.33
C LEU A 122 6.25 -16.27 -24.64
N GLU A 123 5.44 -16.37 -25.70
CA GLU A 123 4.54 -15.29 -26.12
C GLU A 123 3.21 -15.29 -25.36
N MET A 124 2.69 -16.47 -25.03
CA MET A 124 1.40 -16.62 -24.34
C MET A 124 1.48 -17.72 -23.29
N PRO A 125 1.35 -17.39 -22.00
CA PRO A 125 1.27 -18.38 -20.93
C PRO A 125 -0.01 -19.22 -21.02
N ASP A 126 0.07 -20.48 -20.58
CA ASP A 126 -1.05 -21.44 -20.62
C ASP A 126 -2.33 -20.90 -19.96
N PHE A 127 -2.20 -20.16 -18.86
CA PHE A 127 -3.37 -19.58 -18.17
C PHE A 127 -4.07 -18.53 -19.03
N ALA A 128 -3.31 -17.73 -19.79
CA ALA A 128 -3.86 -16.70 -20.67
C ALA A 128 -4.56 -17.36 -21.87
N GLU A 129 -3.93 -18.37 -22.46
CA GLU A 129 -4.53 -19.15 -23.53
C GLU A 129 -5.84 -19.84 -23.08
N ALA A 130 -5.85 -20.42 -21.88
CA ALA A 130 -7.03 -21.05 -21.32
C ALA A 130 -8.19 -20.05 -21.08
N VAL A 131 -7.88 -18.83 -20.65
CA VAL A 131 -8.89 -17.76 -20.50
C VAL A 131 -9.42 -17.32 -21.87
N LEU A 132 -8.54 -17.16 -22.85
CA LEU A 132 -8.92 -16.72 -24.21
C LEU A 132 -9.76 -17.76 -24.96
N LYS A 133 -9.51 -19.06 -24.72
CA LYS A 133 -10.31 -20.18 -25.28
C LYS A 133 -11.57 -20.49 -24.47
N SER A 134 -11.77 -19.83 -23.33
CA SER A 134 -12.94 -20.01 -22.48
C SER A 134 -14.11 -19.14 -22.95
N ASP A 135 -15.32 -19.54 -22.56
CA ASP A 135 -16.57 -18.78 -22.64
C ASP A 135 -16.55 -17.40 -21.95
N ARG A 136 -15.49 -17.08 -21.19
CA ARG A 136 -15.27 -15.78 -20.55
C ARG A 136 -14.71 -14.72 -21.51
N SER A 137 -14.25 -15.14 -22.69
CA SER A 137 -13.65 -14.25 -23.68
C SER A 137 -14.46 -14.26 -24.96
N ARG A 138 -14.70 -13.08 -25.52
CA ARG A 138 -15.23 -12.94 -26.89
C ARG A 138 -14.32 -12.02 -27.66
N PHE A 139 -13.80 -12.50 -28.78
CA PHE A 139 -13.08 -11.65 -29.73
C PHE A 139 -14.08 -10.72 -30.42
N VAL A 140 -13.73 -9.45 -30.51
CA VAL A 140 -14.53 -8.41 -31.17
C VAL A 140 -13.63 -7.78 -32.21
N ASP A 141 -14.14 -7.64 -33.42
CA ASP A 141 -13.44 -7.02 -34.55
C ASP A 141 -13.30 -5.49 -34.39
#